data_AF-Q8ISH6-F1
#
_entry.id   AF-Q8ISH6-F1
#
_cell.length_a   1.000
_cell.length_b   1.000
_cell.length_c   1.000
_cell.angle_alpha   90.00
_cell.angle_beta   90.00
_cell.angle_gamma   90.00
#
_symmetry.space_group_name_H-M   'P 1'
#
loop_
_entity.id
_entity.type
_entity.pdbx_description
1 polymer ?
#
loop_
_entity_poly.entity_id
_entity_poly.type
_entity_poly.pdbx_seq_one_letter_code
_entity_poly.pdbx_strand_id
1 'polypeptide(L)'
;MSKGSQIRQNYHEESEAGVNKQINMELYASYVYAAMAFHFDRDDVALPNISQFFKENSDEEKEHANKLMKFQNQRGGTIVLKDIKAPPKAKWGSPLEAFQDALELEKTVNQALLDLHKVASSHDDAQMCDFLESEYLTEQVEAIKKLGDYVTNLKRVGSGLGEFIFDKEFKS
;
A
#
# COMPACT_ATOMS: atom_id res chain seq x y z
N MET A 1 -10.55 -22.47 -29.29
CA MET A 1 -9.79 -21.26 -28.90
C MET A 1 -10.80 -20.30 -28.31
N SER A 2 -10.72 -19.99 -27.01
CA SER A 2 -11.56 -18.95 -26.44
C SER A 2 -11.21 -17.65 -27.14
N LYS A 3 -12.16 -17.01 -27.83
CA LYS A 3 -11.98 -15.63 -28.26
C LYS A 3 -11.76 -14.81 -26.98
N GLY A 4 -10.79 -13.90 -26.99
CA GLY A 4 -10.56 -12.98 -25.86
C GLY A 4 -11.81 -12.17 -25.54
N SER A 5 -11.83 -11.52 -24.37
CA SER A 5 -12.96 -10.68 -23.95
C SER A 5 -13.32 -9.65 -25.03
N GLN A 6 -14.62 -9.46 -25.30
CA GLN A 6 -15.12 -8.59 -26.36
C GLN A 6 -14.75 -7.10 -26.18
N ILE A 7 -14.42 -6.69 -24.95
CA ILE A 7 -14.03 -5.31 -24.62
C ILE A 7 -12.52 -5.11 -24.61
N ARG A 8 -11.73 -6.18 -24.76
CA ARG A 8 -10.27 -6.11 -24.64
C ARG A 8 -9.69 -5.40 -25.86
N GLN A 9 -9.01 -4.29 -25.61
CA GLN A 9 -8.30 -3.52 -26.62
C GLN A 9 -7.00 -2.96 -26.03
N ASN A 10 -5.89 -3.16 -26.75
CA ASN A 10 -4.55 -2.71 -26.38
C ASN A 10 -4.17 -3.05 -24.92
N TYR A 11 -4.49 -4.27 -24.46
CA TYR A 11 -4.22 -4.71 -23.11
C TYR A 11 -3.41 -6.00 -23.16
N HIS A 12 -2.10 -5.88 -22.98
CA HIS A 12 -1.17 -7.00 -23.14
C HIS A 12 -1.30 -8.00 -21.97
N GLU A 13 -0.98 -9.28 -22.20
CA GLU A 13 -1.06 -10.32 -21.16
C GLU A 13 -0.10 -10.06 -19.98
N GLU A 14 1.05 -9.46 -20.25
CA GLU A 14 1.99 -9.04 -19.19
C GLU A 14 1.43 -7.91 -18.33
N SER A 15 0.71 -6.94 -18.94
CA SER A 15 0.01 -5.88 -18.20
C SER A 15 -1.07 -6.47 -17.30
N GLU A 16 -1.85 -7.42 -17.83
CA GLU A 16 -2.88 -8.14 -17.07
C GLU A 16 -2.31 -8.92 -15.88
N ALA A 17 -1.19 -9.62 -16.10
CA ALA A 17 -0.48 -10.34 -15.05
C ALA A 17 0.13 -9.39 -14.02
N GLY A 18 0.65 -8.25 -14.47
CA GLY A 18 1.23 -7.20 -13.63
C GLY A 18 0.18 -6.58 -12.70
N VAL A 19 -1.01 -6.26 -13.20
CA VAL A 19 -2.12 -5.77 -12.37
C VAL A 19 -2.56 -6.81 -11.34
N ASN A 20 -2.67 -8.10 -11.72
CA ASN A 20 -2.97 -9.17 -10.77
C ASN A 20 -1.91 -9.29 -9.65
N LYS A 21 -0.63 -9.09 -9.98
CA LYS A 21 0.45 -9.07 -8.99
C LYS A 21 0.32 -7.85 -8.07
N GLN A 22 0.02 -6.68 -8.62
CA GLN A 22 -0.13 -5.45 -7.83
C GLN A 22 -1.35 -5.53 -6.91
N ILE A 23 -2.48 -6.09 -7.35
CA ILE A 23 -3.64 -6.37 -6.49
C ILE A 23 -3.23 -7.15 -5.24
N ASN A 24 -2.40 -8.19 -5.39
CA ASN A 24 -1.92 -8.96 -4.24
C ASN A 24 -0.93 -8.17 -3.37
N MET A 25 -0.16 -7.26 -3.95
CA MET A 25 0.73 -6.35 -3.20
C MET A 25 -0.08 -5.39 -2.32
N GLU A 26 -1.12 -4.74 -2.85
CA GLU A 26 -1.97 -3.82 -2.05
C GLU A 26 -2.72 -4.57 -0.94
N LEU A 27 -3.24 -5.76 -1.25
CA LEU A 27 -3.86 -6.62 -0.22
C LEU A 27 -2.86 -7.06 0.86
N TYR A 28 -1.60 -7.29 0.50
CA TYR A 28 -0.54 -7.59 1.46
C TYR A 28 -0.18 -6.36 2.30
N ALA A 29 -0.04 -5.18 1.69
CA ALA A 29 0.23 -3.93 2.39
C ALA A 29 -0.87 -3.62 3.40
N SER A 30 -2.14 -3.75 2.99
CA SER A 30 -3.29 -3.68 3.86
C SER A 30 -3.19 -4.63 5.07
N TYR A 31 -2.79 -5.89 4.82
CA TYR A 31 -2.69 -6.88 5.89
C TYR A 31 -1.55 -6.59 6.88
N VAL A 32 -0.43 -6.04 6.40
CA VAL A 32 0.67 -5.55 7.25
C VAL A 32 0.21 -4.37 8.10
N TYR A 33 -0.50 -3.40 7.51
CA TYR A 33 -1.03 -2.26 8.24
C TYR A 33 -2.06 -2.67 9.30
N ALA A 34 -2.92 -3.64 9.01
CA ALA A 34 -3.83 -4.19 10.00
C ALA A 34 -3.07 -4.80 11.19
N ALA A 35 -1.98 -5.54 10.94
CA ALA A 35 -1.14 -6.08 12.00
C ALA A 35 -0.47 -4.98 12.85
N MET A 36 -0.02 -3.88 12.23
CA MET A 36 0.51 -2.71 12.95
C MET A 36 -0.57 -2.05 13.80
N ALA A 37 -1.76 -1.81 13.23
CA ALA A 37 -2.87 -1.17 13.93
C ALA A 37 -3.25 -1.92 15.21
N PHE A 38 -3.48 -3.23 15.12
CA PHE A 38 -3.87 -4.04 16.27
C PHE A 38 -2.70 -4.34 17.23
N HIS A 39 -1.46 -4.12 16.82
CA HIS A 39 -0.34 -4.11 17.76
C HIS A 39 -0.42 -2.91 18.71
N PHE A 40 -0.66 -1.70 18.19
CA PHE A 40 -0.74 -0.47 18.99
C PHE A 40 -2.02 -0.35 19.84
N ASP A 41 -3.04 -1.14 19.52
CA ASP A 41 -4.31 -1.22 20.28
C ASP A 41 -4.21 -2.09 21.54
N ARG A 42 -3.12 -2.85 21.72
CA ARG A 42 -2.93 -3.71 22.91
C ARG A 42 -2.83 -2.87 24.19
N ASP A 43 -3.30 -3.43 25.30
CA ASP A 43 -3.24 -2.78 26.62
C ASP A 43 -1.80 -2.51 27.08
N ASP A 44 -0.85 -3.34 26.66
CA ASP A 44 0.58 -3.22 26.98
C ASP A 44 1.37 -2.34 25.99
N VAL A 45 0.70 -1.68 25.05
CA VAL A 45 1.27 -0.67 24.12
C VAL A 45 0.50 0.64 24.20
N ALA A 46 -0.83 0.59 24.04
CA ALA A 46 -1.80 1.66 24.32
C ALA A 46 -1.53 3.02 23.62
N LEU A 47 -1.30 3.00 22.30
CA LEU A 47 -1.13 4.19 21.47
C LEU A 47 -2.28 4.30 20.45
N PRO A 48 -3.47 4.76 20.88
CA PRO A 48 -4.71 4.64 20.12
C PRO A 48 -4.74 5.46 18.82
N ASN A 49 -4.08 6.62 18.77
CA ASN A 49 -4.10 7.45 17.56
C ASN A 49 -3.18 6.87 16.48
N ILE A 50 -2.04 6.28 16.89
CA ILE A 50 -1.17 5.53 15.99
C ILE A 50 -1.86 4.24 15.50
N SER A 51 -2.59 3.55 16.38
CA SER A 51 -3.41 2.40 15.99
C SER A 51 -4.44 2.78 14.92
N GLN A 52 -5.19 3.87 15.16
CA GLN A 52 -6.19 4.37 14.23
C GLN A 52 -5.57 4.79 12.89
N PHE A 53 -4.42 5.45 12.90
CA PHE A 53 -3.68 5.79 11.68
C PHE A 53 -3.36 4.56 10.83
N PHE A 54 -2.74 3.52 11.41
CA PHE A 54 -2.43 2.31 10.65
C PHE A 54 -3.68 1.56 10.21
N LYS A 55 -4.79 1.66 10.96
CA LYS A 55 -6.07 1.09 10.54
C LYS A 55 -6.61 1.78 9.29
N GLU A 56 -6.57 3.11 9.25
CA GLU A 56 -6.96 3.91 8.07
C GLU A 56 -6.12 3.56 6.85
N ASN A 57 -4.79 3.48 7.00
CA ASN A 57 -3.91 3.06 5.89
C ASN A 57 -4.24 1.63 5.44
N SER A 58 -4.56 0.71 6.37
CA SER A 58 -5.00 -0.64 6.01
C SER A 58 -6.26 -0.63 5.15
N ASP A 59 -7.20 0.27 5.44
CA ASP A 59 -8.45 0.38 4.70
C ASP A 59 -8.24 1.09 3.34
N GLU A 60 -7.41 2.12 3.29
CA GLU A 60 -6.97 2.78 2.05
C GLU A 60 -6.31 1.78 1.08
N GLU A 61 -5.40 0.92 1.56
CA GLU A 61 -4.77 -0.10 0.71
C GLU A 61 -5.76 -1.16 0.17
N LYS A 62 -6.85 -1.43 0.89
CA LYS A 62 -7.93 -2.28 0.33
C LYS A 62 -8.65 -1.57 -0.80
N GLU A 63 -8.87 -0.27 -0.67
CA GLU A 63 -9.47 0.53 -1.73
C GLU A 63 -8.55 0.63 -2.96
N HIS A 64 -7.23 0.72 -2.78
CA HIS A 64 -6.26 0.60 -3.86
C HIS A 64 -6.37 -0.74 -4.58
N ALA A 65 -6.42 -1.86 -3.83
CA ALA A 65 -6.65 -3.18 -4.41
C ALA A 65 -7.97 -3.26 -5.21
N ASN A 66 -9.07 -2.71 -4.66
CA ASN A 66 -10.38 -2.68 -5.30
C ASN A 66 -10.35 -1.85 -6.61
N LYS A 67 -9.64 -0.72 -6.60
CA LYS A 67 -9.47 0.16 -7.76
C LYS A 67 -8.74 -0.57 -8.89
N LEU A 68 -7.68 -1.32 -8.58
CA LEU A 68 -6.99 -2.21 -9.55
C LEU A 68 -7.89 -3.33 -10.07
N MET A 69 -8.65 -4.00 -9.20
CA MET A 69 -9.61 -5.05 -9.61
C MET A 69 -10.67 -4.50 -10.57
N LYS A 70 -11.18 -3.30 -10.30
CA LYS A 70 -12.13 -2.62 -11.19
C LYS A 70 -11.49 -2.31 -12.53
N PHE A 71 -10.28 -1.76 -12.53
CA PHE A 71 -9.51 -1.47 -13.74
C PHE A 71 -9.25 -2.74 -14.58
N GLN A 72 -8.84 -3.84 -13.95
CA GLN A 72 -8.64 -5.15 -14.59
C GLN A 72 -9.88 -5.57 -15.40
N ASN A 73 -11.06 -5.51 -14.77
CA ASN A 73 -12.31 -5.86 -15.41
C ASN A 73 -12.70 -4.86 -16.52
N GLN A 74 -12.46 -3.57 -16.33
CA GLN A 74 -12.72 -2.53 -17.34
C GLN A 74 -11.91 -2.75 -18.62
N ARG A 75 -10.68 -3.26 -18.52
CA ARG A 75 -9.81 -3.55 -19.67
C ARG A 75 -10.05 -4.92 -20.29
N GLY A 76 -11.01 -5.70 -19.78
CA GLY A 76 -11.31 -7.04 -20.25
C GLY A 76 -10.28 -8.09 -19.84
N GLY A 77 -9.54 -7.82 -18.76
CA GLY A 77 -8.70 -8.80 -18.07
C GLY A 77 -9.50 -9.67 -17.10
N THR A 78 -8.83 -10.70 -16.58
CA THR A 78 -9.37 -11.63 -15.58
C THR A 78 -8.60 -11.45 -14.28
N ILE A 79 -9.31 -11.32 -13.17
CA ILE A 79 -8.71 -11.26 -11.84
C ILE A 79 -8.32 -12.68 -11.41
N VAL A 80 -7.04 -12.87 -11.06
CA VAL A 80 -6.51 -14.13 -10.54
C VAL A 80 -5.90 -13.88 -9.16
N LEU A 81 -6.70 -14.08 -8.12
CA LEU A 81 -6.27 -13.88 -6.73
C LEU A 81 -5.28 -14.97 -6.29
N LYS A 82 -4.35 -14.57 -5.42
CA LYS A 82 -3.36 -15.45 -4.78
C LYS A 82 -3.44 -15.29 -3.28
N ASP A 83 -2.82 -16.24 -2.56
CA ASP A 83 -2.65 -16.14 -1.11
C ASP A 83 -2.04 -14.79 -0.72
N ILE A 84 -2.62 -14.16 0.31
CA ILE A 84 -2.01 -13.02 0.97
C ILE A 84 -1.09 -13.58 2.04
N LYS A 85 0.21 -13.30 1.94
CA LYS A 85 1.18 -13.80 2.92
C LYS A 85 0.99 -13.10 4.26
N ALA A 86 1.14 -13.85 5.34
CA ALA A 86 1.12 -13.27 6.68
C ALA A 86 2.29 -12.28 6.84
N PRO A 87 2.10 -11.14 7.53
CA PRO A 87 3.19 -10.25 7.87
C PRO A 87 4.27 -11.00 8.65
N PRO A 88 5.56 -10.80 8.35
CA PRO A 88 6.66 -11.53 9.01
C PRO A 88 6.82 -11.15 10.49
N LYS A 89 6.18 -10.07 10.93
CA LYS A 89 6.34 -9.45 12.23
C LYS A 89 4.97 -9.22 12.88
N ALA A 90 4.86 -9.60 14.16
CA ALA A 90 3.63 -9.48 14.94
C ALA A 90 3.76 -8.48 16.12
N LYS A 91 4.97 -7.98 16.39
CA LYS A 91 5.23 -7.05 17.49
C LYS A 91 6.28 -6.02 17.06
N TRP A 92 6.07 -4.77 17.41
CA TRP A 92 7.02 -3.68 17.28
C TRP A 92 7.48 -3.24 18.66
N GLY A 93 8.76 -2.91 18.81
CA GLY A 93 9.34 -2.44 20.05
C GLY A 93 9.07 -0.96 20.31
N SER A 94 8.77 -0.18 19.26
CA SER A 94 8.44 1.24 19.35
C SER A 94 7.62 1.70 18.14
N PRO A 95 6.91 2.85 18.25
CA PRO A 95 6.37 3.55 17.10
C PRO A 95 7.40 3.81 16.02
N LEU A 96 8.62 4.23 16.40
CA LEU A 96 9.68 4.51 15.42
C LEU A 96 9.96 3.31 14.53
N GLU A 97 10.06 2.12 15.10
CA GLU A 97 10.27 0.88 14.35
C GLU A 97 9.11 0.59 13.38
N ALA A 98 7.86 0.78 13.82
CA ALA A 98 6.68 0.56 12.98
C ALA A 98 6.60 1.55 11.81
N PHE A 99 6.85 2.84 12.05
CA PHE A 99 6.86 3.85 10.99
C PHE A 99 8.02 3.66 10.00
N GLN A 100 9.14 3.10 10.44
CA GLN A 100 10.23 2.70 9.53
C GLN A 100 9.84 1.51 8.66
N ASP A 101 9.22 0.48 9.25
CA ASP A 101 8.72 -0.68 8.49
C ASP A 101 7.63 -0.25 7.48
N ALA A 102 6.72 0.64 7.87
CA ALA A 102 5.71 1.21 6.98
C ALA A 102 6.35 2.01 5.83
N LEU A 103 7.35 2.85 6.12
CA LEU A 103 8.07 3.61 5.10
C LEU A 103 8.74 2.70 4.05
N GLU A 104 9.33 1.58 4.48
CA GLU A 104 9.94 0.63 3.56
C GLU A 104 8.91 -0.20 2.79
N LEU A 105 7.76 -0.50 3.41
CA LEU A 105 6.61 -1.10 2.72
C LEU A 105 6.13 -0.17 1.58
N GLU A 106 5.89 1.10 1.85
CA GLU A 106 5.43 2.06 0.83
C GLU A 106 6.42 2.24 -0.32
N LYS A 107 7.72 2.25 -0.04
CA LYS A 107 8.74 2.28 -1.09
C LYS A 107 8.72 1.00 -1.94
N THR A 108 8.43 -0.15 -1.32
CA THR A 108 8.33 -1.43 -2.03
C THR A 108 7.09 -1.46 -2.93
N VAL A 109 5.94 -1.00 -2.42
CA VAL A 109 4.70 -0.84 -3.20
C VAL A 109 4.92 0.12 -4.37
N ASN A 110 5.52 1.29 -4.10
CA ASN A 110 5.83 2.28 -5.14
C ASN A 110 6.79 1.73 -6.21
N GLN A 111 7.83 0.97 -5.82
CA GLN A 111 8.71 0.35 -6.81
C GLN A 111 7.96 -0.66 -7.68
N ALA A 112 7.03 -1.43 -7.12
CA ALA A 112 6.20 -2.35 -7.88
C ALA A 112 5.27 -1.61 -8.87
N LEU A 113 4.74 -0.45 -8.49
CA LEU A 113 3.96 0.43 -9.38
C LEU A 113 4.82 1.02 -10.51
N LEU A 114 6.05 1.45 -10.22
CA LEU A 114 6.99 1.94 -11.24
C LEU A 114 7.36 0.84 -12.23
N ASP A 115 7.59 -0.38 -11.74
CA ASP A 115 7.86 -1.55 -12.59
C ASP A 115 6.64 -1.88 -13.47
N LEU A 116 5.43 -1.80 -12.90
CA LEU A 116 4.18 -2.02 -13.62
C LEU A 116 3.93 -0.94 -14.70
N HIS A 117 4.22 0.32 -14.38
CA HIS A 117 4.17 1.44 -15.32
C HIS A 117 5.14 1.24 -16.49
N LYS A 118 6.35 0.75 -16.21
CA LYS A 118 7.32 0.38 -17.25
C LYS A 118 6.80 -0.72 -18.16
N VAL A 119 6.10 -1.73 -17.62
CA VAL A 119 5.44 -2.77 -18.43
C VAL A 119 4.39 -2.15 -19.34
N ALA A 120 3.50 -1.31 -18.80
CA ALA A 120 2.49 -0.61 -19.59
C ALA A 120 3.11 0.22 -20.72
N SER A 121 4.15 0.99 -20.41
CA SER A 121 4.90 1.80 -21.37
C SER A 121 5.57 0.95 -22.45
N SER A 122 6.13 -0.21 -22.11
CA SER A 122 6.78 -1.11 -23.09
C SER A 122 5.81 -1.75 -24.08
N HIS A 123 4.53 -1.77 -23.75
CA HIS A 123 3.44 -2.28 -24.61
C HIS A 123 2.59 -1.15 -25.21
N ASP A 124 3.08 0.09 -25.16
CA ASP A 124 2.39 1.28 -25.67
C ASP A 124 0.95 1.44 -25.10
N ASP A 125 0.71 1.02 -23.85
CA ASP A 125 -0.59 1.17 -23.18
C ASP A 125 -0.68 2.49 -22.43
N ALA A 126 -0.89 3.57 -23.19
CA ALA A 126 -0.99 4.93 -22.66
C ALA A 126 -2.11 5.08 -21.60
N GLN A 127 -3.21 4.32 -21.72
CA GLN A 127 -4.33 4.42 -20.78
C GLN A 127 -3.98 3.78 -19.43
N MET A 128 -3.22 2.68 -19.43
CA MET A 128 -2.73 2.11 -18.19
C MET A 128 -1.65 2.98 -17.54
N CYS A 129 -0.77 3.61 -18.33
CA CYS A 129 0.18 4.59 -17.78
C CYS A 129 -0.54 5.75 -17.07
N ASP A 130 -1.51 6.37 -17.73
CA ASP A 130 -2.33 7.47 -17.17
C ASP A 130 -3.07 7.05 -15.89
N PHE A 131 -3.64 5.85 -15.87
CA PHE A 131 -4.30 5.31 -14.68
C PHE A 131 -3.33 5.13 -13.50
N LEU A 132 -2.14 4.57 -13.72
CA LEU A 132 -1.14 4.39 -12.67
C LEU A 132 -0.59 5.73 -12.16
N GLU A 133 -0.36 6.67 -13.07
CA GLU A 133 0.11 8.02 -12.74
C GLU A 133 -0.90 8.78 -11.89
N SER A 134 -2.17 8.80 -12.32
CA SER A 134 -3.23 9.62 -11.72
C SER A 134 -3.74 9.06 -10.40
N GLU A 135 -3.83 7.73 -10.28
CA GLU A 135 -4.53 7.09 -9.18
C GLU A 135 -3.61 6.50 -8.10
N TYR A 136 -2.28 6.44 -8.34
CA TYR A 136 -1.33 5.79 -7.42
C TYR A 136 -0.01 6.53 -7.27
N LEU A 137 0.70 6.85 -8.36
CA LEU A 137 2.10 7.32 -8.24
C LEU A 137 2.23 8.65 -7.48
N THR A 138 1.27 9.57 -7.63
CA THR A 138 1.24 10.79 -6.81
C THR A 138 0.97 10.49 -5.33
N GLU A 139 -0.03 9.64 -5.04
CA GLU A 139 -0.40 9.25 -3.68
C GLU A 139 0.77 8.56 -2.95
N GLN A 140 1.51 7.66 -3.62
CA GLN A 140 2.69 7.00 -3.06
C GLN A 140 3.77 8.00 -2.63
N VAL A 141 4.05 9.03 -3.45
CA VAL A 141 5.07 10.04 -3.13
C VAL A 141 4.65 10.85 -1.89
N GLU A 142 3.38 11.19 -1.77
CA GLU A 142 2.82 11.89 -0.61
C GLU A 142 2.85 11.02 0.65
N ALA A 143 2.49 9.74 0.55
CA ALA A 143 2.54 8.77 1.64
C ALA A 143 3.99 8.56 2.15
N ILE A 144 4.94 8.33 1.25
CA ILE A 144 6.37 8.18 1.57
C ILE A 144 6.90 9.44 2.27
N LYS A 145 6.49 10.63 1.80
CA LYS A 145 6.88 11.90 2.42
C LYS A 145 6.29 12.03 3.83
N LYS A 146 5.00 11.73 4.01
CA LYS A 146 4.29 11.78 5.30
C LYS A 146 4.93 10.84 6.32
N LEU A 147 5.20 9.58 5.95
CA LEU A 147 5.88 8.61 6.80
C LEU A 147 7.32 9.04 7.13
N GLY A 148 8.06 9.59 6.17
CA GLY A 148 9.41 10.12 6.40
C GLY A 148 9.45 11.26 7.43
N ASP A 149 8.45 12.15 7.41
CA ASP A 149 8.29 13.21 8.41
C ASP A 149 8.00 12.65 9.80
N TYR A 150 7.14 11.63 9.91
CA TYR A 150 6.85 10.97 11.17
C TYR A 150 8.07 10.25 11.75
N VAL A 151 8.82 9.50 10.93
CA VAL A 151 10.09 8.89 11.34
C VAL A 151 11.06 9.95 11.87
N THR A 152 11.16 11.10 11.21
CA THR A 152 12.04 12.20 11.64
C THR A 152 11.60 12.78 12.98
N ASN A 153 10.29 12.99 13.18
CA ASN A 153 9.77 13.50 14.44
C ASN A 153 9.89 12.50 15.59
N LEU A 154 9.62 11.21 15.35
CA LEU A 154 9.79 10.14 16.34
C LEU A 154 11.24 10.03 16.83
N LYS A 155 12.22 10.16 15.92
CA LYS A 155 13.64 10.25 16.29
C LYS A 155 13.95 11.48 17.16
N ARG A 156 13.26 12.59 16.93
CA ARG A 156 13.48 13.85 17.65
C ARG A 156 12.87 13.84 19.05
N VAL A 157 11.65 13.32 19.21
CA VAL A 157 10.95 13.30 20.51
C VAL A 157 11.50 12.23 21.44
N GLY A 158 12.09 11.15 20.90
CA GLY A 158 12.63 10.05 21.70
C GLY A 158 11.55 9.16 22.31
N SER A 159 11.96 8.21 23.14
CA SER A 159 11.07 7.19 23.71
C SER A 159 10.29 7.66 24.95
N GLY A 160 9.30 6.88 25.36
CA GLY A 160 8.54 7.11 26.59
C GLY A 160 7.61 8.32 26.48
N LEU A 161 7.93 9.42 27.17
CA LEU A 161 7.11 10.63 27.12
C LEU A 161 7.03 11.21 25.69
N GLY A 162 8.10 11.09 24.91
CA GLY A 162 8.13 11.57 23.52
C GLY A 162 7.15 10.83 22.61
N GLU A 163 7.13 9.50 22.68
CA GLU A 163 6.17 8.64 21.97
C GLU A 163 4.73 8.91 22.40
N PHE A 164 4.51 9.10 23.70
CA PHE A 164 3.19 9.44 24.23
C PHE A 164 2.69 10.80 23.70
N ILE A 165 3.54 11.84 23.71
CA ILE A 165 3.17 13.15 23.16
C ILE A 165 2.94 13.04 21.65
N PHE A 166 3.78 12.28 20.93
CA PHE A 166 3.60 12.05 19.50
C PHE A 166 2.25 11.43 19.21
N ASP A 167 1.83 10.37 19.92
CA ASP A 167 0.51 9.77 19.81
C ASP A 167 -0.60 10.80 20.09
N LYS A 168 -0.49 11.61 21.16
CA LYS A 168 -1.55 12.57 21.52
C LYS A 168 -1.71 13.71 20.54
N GLU A 169 -0.63 14.19 19.96
CA GLU A 169 -0.65 15.24 18.93
C GLU A 169 -0.82 14.67 17.51
N PHE A 170 -0.86 13.34 17.38
CA PHE A 170 -1.08 12.67 16.09
C PHE A 170 -2.50 12.99 15.59
N LYS A 171 -2.56 13.90 14.63
CA LYS A 171 -3.77 14.17 13.84
C LYS A 171 -3.62 13.41 12.53
N SER A 172 -4.39 12.33 12.39
CA SER A 172 -4.59 11.60 11.14
C SER A 172 -5.04 12.53 10.02
#